data_AF-A0A963MEK1-F1
#
_entry.id   AF-A0A963MEK1-F1
#
_cell.length_a   1.000
_cell.length_b   1.000
_cell.length_c   1.000
_cell.angle_alpha   90.00
_cell.angle_beta   90.00
_cell.angle_gamma   90.00
#
_symmetry.space_group_name_H-M   'P 1'
#
loop_
_entity.id
_entity.type
_entity.pdbx_description
1 polymer ?
#
loop_
_entity_poly.entity_id
_entity_poly.type
_entity_poly.pdbx_seq_one_letter_code
_entity_poly.pdbx_strand_id
1 'polypeptide(L)'
;SGVRLREDFAAFDAERIFTVPHQRVADPGDCQCAEVLKGLIRPPQCRLFGTACTPQTPLGALMVSSEGACAAHYRYARHAAPVAASTQVPA
;
A
#
# COMPACT_ATOMS: atom_id res chain seq x y z
N SER A 1 -4.28 -2.89 14.87
CA SER A 1 -3.44 -2.80 16.10
C SER A 1 -2.59 -1.55 16.00
N GLY A 2 -2.24 -0.95 17.13
CA GLY A 2 -1.36 0.22 17.20
C GLY A 2 -0.62 0.23 18.54
N VAL A 3 0.48 0.97 18.60
CA VAL A 3 1.29 1.18 19.81
C VAL A 3 1.39 2.67 20.08
N ARG A 4 1.59 3.04 21.35
CA ARG A 4 1.84 4.42 21.77
C ARG A 4 2.99 4.47 22.77
N LEU A 5 3.65 5.62 22.85
CA LEU A 5 4.66 5.86 23.88
C LEU A 5 4.03 5.80 25.28
N ARG A 6 4.80 5.31 26.26
CA ARG A 6 4.41 5.36 27.67
C ARG A 6 4.52 6.81 28.17
N GLU A 7 3.75 7.16 29.19
CA GLU A 7 3.71 8.54 29.71
C GLU A 7 5.08 9.05 30.15
N ASP A 8 5.93 8.17 30.71
CA ASP A 8 7.31 8.48 31.10
C ASP A 8 8.18 9.01 29.93
N PHE A 9 7.76 8.75 28.69
CA PHE A 9 8.43 9.19 27.46
C PHE A 9 7.61 10.22 26.67
N ALA A 10 6.56 10.83 27.27
CA ALA A 10 5.68 11.79 26.59
C ALA A 10 6.42 13.02 26.04
N ALA A 11 7.56 13.38 26.64
CA ALA A 11 8.43 14.46 26.16
C ALA A 11 9.06 14.20 24.78
N PHE A 12 9.00 12.96 24.26
CA PHE A 12 9.48 12.57 22.93
C PHE A 12 8.34 12.28 21.94
N ASP A 13 7.08 12.40 22.37
CA ASP A 13 5.92 12.11 21.53
C ASP A 13 5.60 13.31 20.63
N ALA A 14 5.88 13.17 19.33
CA ALA A 14 5.63 14.21 18.34
C ALA A 14 4.14 14.61 18.27
N GLU A 15 3.21 13.68 18.53
CA GLU A 15 1.77 13.98 18.54
C GLU A 15 1.38 14.91 19.70
N ARG A 16 2.17 14.94 20.78
CA ARG A 16 1.96 15.84 21.94
C ARG A 16 2.73 17.14 21.84
N ILE A 17 3.92 17.11 21.24
CA ILE A 17 4.79 18.29 21.10
C ILE A 17 4.26 19.22 20.01
N PHE A 18 3.76 18.66 18.91
CA PHE A 18 3.34 19.44 17.74
C PHE A 18 1.84 19.31 17.50
N THR A 19 1.15 20.46 17.43
CA THR A 19 -0.26 20.48 17.00
C THR A 19 -0.31 20.40 15.47
N VAL A 20 -0.58 19.21 14.94
CA VAL A 20 -0.74 18.99 13.50
C VAL A 20 -2.22 18.75 13.18
N PRO A 21 -2.82 19.48 12.22
CA PRO A 21 -4.19 19.25 11.83
C PRO A 21 -4.33 17.86 11.19
N HIS A 22 -5.31 17.09 11.65
CA HIS A 22 -5.57 15.76 11.11
C HIS A 22 -6.23 15.87 9.72
N GLN A 23 -5.45 15.70 8.65
CA GLN A 23 -5.97 15.66 7.28
C GLN A 23 -6.12 14.22 6.81
N ARG A 24 -7.33 13.85 6.37
CA ARG A 24 -7.55 12.59 5.65
C ARG A 24 -7.42 12.86 4.16
N VAL A 25 -6.38 12.30 3.55
CA VAL A 25 -6.24 12.26 2.10
C VAL A 25 -6.43 10.80 1.69
N ALA A 26 -7.46 10.56 0.88
CA ALA A 26 -7.66 9.24 0.29
C ALA A 26 -6.76 9.07 -0.92
N ASP A 27 -6.37 7.83 -1.19
CA ASP A 27 -5.83 7.48 -2.51
C ASP A 27 -6.85 7.83 -3.61
N PRO A 28 -6.40 8.03 -4.87
CA PRO A 28 -7.30 8.21 -6.00
C PRO A 28 -8.37 7.11 -6.03
N GLY A 29 -9.62 7.46 -6.37
CA GLY A 29 -10.75 6.52 -6.27
C GLY A 29 -10.60 5.24 -7.11
N ASP A 30 -9.78 5.28 -8.16
CA ASP A 30 -9.48 4.13 -9.02
C ASP A 30 -8.36 3.22 -8.47
N CYS A 31 -7.70 3.63 -7.38
CA CYS A 31 -6.60 2.91 -6.78
C CYS A 31 -7.08 1.75 -5.91
N GLN A 32 -6.69 0.52 -6.27
CA GLN A 32 -7.13 -0.71 -5.59
C GLN A 32 -6.10 -1.23 -4.57
N CYS A 33 -5.35 -0.33 -3.94
CA CYS A 33 -4.29 -0.69 -2.98
C CYS A 33 -4.86 -1.41 -1.74
N ALA A 34 -6.06 -1.05 -1.31
CA ALA A 34 -6.71 -1.68 -0.16
C ALA A 34 -7.06 -3.15 -0.43
N GLU A 35 -7.54 -3.48 -1.64
CA GLU A 35 -7.85 -4.84 -2.07
C GLU A 35 -6.59 -5.69 -2.20
N VAL A 36 -5.51 -5.12 -2.73
CA VAL A 36 -4.19 -5.78 -2.78
C VAL A 36 -3.68 -6.07 -1.37
N LEU A 37 -3.77 -5.09 -0.46
CA LEU A 37 -3.30 -5.25 0.92
C LEU A 37 -4.11 -6.29 1.70
N LYS A 38 -5.41 -6.39 1.44
CA LYS A 38 -6.28 -7.44 1.99
C LYS A 38 -6.09 -8.81 1.32
N GLY A 39 -5.26 -8.90 0.28
CA GLY A 39 -5.05 -10.13 -0.48
C GLY A 39 -6.23 -10.56 -1.36
N LEU A 40 -7.20 -9.68 -1.60
CA LEU A 40 -8.37 -9.97 -2.45
C LEU A 40 -8.00 -10.01 -3.93
N ILE A 41 -7.00 -9.21 -4.34
CA ILE A 41 -6.46 -9.17 -5.69
C ILE A 41 -4.92 -9.13 -5.66
N ARG A 42 -4.28 -9.63 -6.72
CA ARG A 42 -2.83 -9.50 -6.95
C ARG A 42 -2.52 -8.19 -7.66
N PRO A 43 -1.30 -7.62 -7.55
CA PRO A 43 -0.95 -6.37 -8.22
C PRO A 43 -1.26 -6.33 -9.73
N PRO A 44 -1.02 -7.40 -10.53
CA PRO A 44 -1.41 -7.41 -11.95
C PRO A 44 -2.92 -7.38 -12.23
N GLN A 45 -3.75 -7.66 -11.23
CA GLN A 45 -5.21 -7.59 -11.35
C GLN A 45 -5.74 -6.18 -11.06
N CYS A 46 -4.90 -5.27 -10.54
CA CYS A 46 -5.24 -3.87 -10.38
C CYS A 46 -5.21 -3.17 -11.75
N ARG A 47 -6.28 -2.43 -12.08
CA ARG A 47 -6.46 -1.79 -13.39
C ARG A 47 -5.37 -0.76 -13.72
N LEU A 48 -4.79 -0.15 -12.69
CA LEU A 48 -3.79 0.91 -12.84
C LEU A 48 -2.34 0.39 -12.82
N PHE A 49 -2.13 -0.89 -12.47
CA PHE A 49 -0.79 -1.42 -12.23
C PHE A 49 0.04 -1.48 -13.52
N GLY A 50 1.23 -0.86 -13.51
CA GLY A 50 2.17 -0.88 -14.62
C GLY A 50 1.79 0.00 -15.81
N THR A 51 0.62 0.63 -15.78
CA THR A 51 0.16 1.61 -16.78
C THR A 51 0.23 3.02 -16.16
N ALA A 52 -0.83 3.47 -15.51
CA ALA A 52 -0.89 4.77 -14.85
C ALA A 52 -0.11 4.78 -13.52
N CYS A 53 -0.11 3.66 -12.79
CA CYS A 53 0.61 3.49 -11.53
C CYS A 53 1.94 2.77 -11.78
N THR A 54 3.03 3.51 -11.73
CA THR A 54 4.41 3.02 -11.92
C THR A 54 5.32 3.54 -10.81
N PRO A 55 6.56 3.03 -10.65
CA PRO A 55 7.50 3.61 -9.69
C PRO A 55 7.87 5.07 -9.96
N GLN A 56 7.76 5.55 -11.21
CA GLN A 56 7.99 6.95 -11.56
C GLN A 56 6.73 7.81 -11.31
N THR A 57 5.55 7.21 -11.45
CA THR A 57 4.24 7.85 -11.22
C THR A 57 3.40 7.03 -10.24
N PRO A 58 3.76 7.01 -8.94
CA PRO A 58 3.05 6.18 -7.98
C PRO A 58 1.71 6.81 -7.60
N LEU A 59 0.63 6.04 -7.71
CA LEU A 59 -0.71 6.49 -7.36
C LEU A 59 -1.19 6.01 -5.98
N GLY A 60 -0.44 5.12 -5.33
CA GLY A 60 -0.80 4.59 -4.01
C GLY A 60 0.42 4.10 -3.24
N ALA A 61 0.27 3.98 -1.92
CA ALA A 61 1.36 3.69 -0.99
C ALA A 61 2.12 2.39 -1.32
N LEU A 62 1.42 1.38 -1.86
CA LEU A 62 2.03 0.09 -2.23
C LEU A 62 2.98 0.18 -3.44
N MET A 63 2.91 1.25 -4.23
CA MET A 63 3.86 1.53 -5.33
C MET A 63 5.00 2.46 -4.90
N VAL A 64 4.78 3.31 -3.88
CA VAL A 64 5.82 4.20 -3.31
C VAL A 64 6.81 3.42 -2.44
N SER A 65 6.30 2.55 -1.57
CA SER A 65 7.12 1.83 -0.60
C SER A 65 7.96 0.73 -1.28
N SER A 66 9.22 0.59 -0.87
CA SER A 66 10.08 -0.53 -1.30
C SER A 66 9.59 -1.88 -0.82
N GLU A 67 8.84 -1.91 0.28
CA GLU A 67 8.19 -3.10 0.84
C GLU A 67 6.77 -3.31 0.29
N GLY A 68 6.28 -2.37 -0.52
CA GLY A 68 4.95 -2.43 -1.09
C GLY A 68 4.81 -3.57 -2.09
N ALA A 69 3.71 -4.32 -2.01
CA ALA A 69 3.46 -5.45 -2.89
C ALA A 69 3.47 -5.07 -4.38
N CYS A 70 2.96 -3.89 -4.73
CA CYS A 70 2.97 -3.39 -6.10
C CYS A 70 4.39 -3.06 -6.57
N ALA A 71 5.18 -2.32 -5.78
CA ALA A 71 6.56 -2.00 -6.13
C ALA A 71 7.44 -3.25 -6.25
N ALA A 72 7.29 -4.20 -5.32
CA ALA A 72 8.00 -5.48 -5.37
C ALA A 72 7.62 -6.28 -6.62
N HIS A 73 6.32 -6.38 -6.93
CA HIS A 73 5.87 -7.08 -8.13
C HIS A 73 6.40 -6.41 -9.40
N TYR A 74 6.37 -5.07 -9.49
CA TYR A 74 6.89 -4.34 -10.64
C TYR A 74 8.40 -4.58 -10.85
N ARG A 75 9.19 -4.65 -9.77
CA ARG A 75 10.64 -4.85 -9.85
C ARG A 75 11.03 -6.27 -10.21
N TYR A 76 10.36 -7.27 -9.63
CA TYR A 76 10.84 -8.65 -9.66
C TYR A 76 10.01 -9.60 -10.53
N ALA A 77 8.79 -9.23 -10.93
CA ALA A 77 7.90 -10.15 -11.67
C ALA A 77 8.26 -10.35 -13.16
N ARG A 78 9.46 -9.95 -13.61
CA ARG A 78 9.94 -10.12 -15.01
C ARG A 78 10.02 -11.59 -15.48
N HIS A 79 9.69 -12.58 -14.64
CA HIS A 79 9.66 -14.01 -14.99
C HIS A 79 8.37 -14.75 -14.63
N ALA A 80 7.30 -14.08 -14.19
CA ALA A 80 6.04 -14.76 -13.93
C ALA A 80 5.17 -14.74 -15.20
N ALA A 81 5.14 -15.87 -15.91
CA ALA A 81 4.13 -16.18 -16.92
C ALA A 81 2.71 -15.87 -16.39
N PRO A 82 1.73 -15.59 -17.27
CA PRO A 82 0.38 -15.24 -16.84
C PRO A 82 -0.21 -16.40 -16.03
N VAL A 83 -0.19 -16.29 -14.70
CA VAL A 83 -0.91 -17.21 -13.84
C VAL A 83 -2.37 -16.82 -13.95
N ALA A 84 -3.04 -17.52 -14.85
CA ALA A 84 -4.49 -17.62 -14.96
C ALA A 84 -5.12 -17.67 -13.57
N ALA A 85 -6.29 -17.03 -13.46
CA ALA A 85 -7.07 -16.94 -12.24
C ALA A 85 -7.35 -18.33 -11.65
N SER A 86 -6.57 -18.73 -10.65
CA SER A 86 -6.91 -19.71 -9.62
C SER A 86 -6.14 -19.24 -8.38
N THR A 87 -6.69 -19.13 -7.19
CA THR A 87 -7.81 -19.81 -6.56
C THR A 87 -8.52 -18.83 -5.61
N GLN A 88 -9.82 -19.02 -5.46
CA GLN A 88 -10.61 -18.43 -4.37
C GLN A 88 -9.94 -18.74 -3.03
N VAL A 89 -9.79 -17.71 -2.19
CA VAL A 89 -9.56 -17.88 -0.75
C VAL A 89 -10.92 -18.25 -0.16
N PRO A 90 -11.15 -19.48 0.34
CA PRO A 90 -12.39 -19.80 1.04
C PRO A 90 -12.47 -18.97 2.33
N ALA A 91 -13.70 -18.58 2.66
CA ALA A 91 -14.06 -17.77 3.83
C ALA A 91 -13.66 -18.40 5.17
#